data_AF-A0A139PMT8-F1
#
_entry.id   AF-A0A139PMT8-F1
#
_cell.length_a   1.000
_cell.length_b   1.000
_cell.length_c   1.000
_cell.angle_alpha   90.00
_cell.angle_beta   90.00
_cell.angle_gamma   90.00
#
_symmetry.space_group_name_H-M   'P 1'
#
loop_
_entity.id
_entity.type
_entity.pdbx_description
1 polymer ?
#
loop_
_entity_poly.entity_id
_entity_poly.type
_entity_poly.pdbx_seq_one_letter_code
_entity_poly.pdbx_strand_id
1 'polypeptide(L)' 'MATLQYVREYRTYEQIAADFGIHESNLIRRSQWVEVTLLQSGFTISRTPLSSEDTVMIDATEVKINRPKKNN' A
#
# COMPACT_ATOMS: atom_id res chain seq x y z
N MET A 1 10.11 0.31 9.85
CA MET A 1 8.99 -0.61 9.55
C MET A 1 8.26 -0.12 8.29
N ALA A 2 8.90 -0.22 7.12
CA ALA A 2 8.35 0.31 5.86
C ALA A 2 6.98 -0.30 5.49
N THR A 3 6.79 -1.58 5.78
CA THR A 3 5.61 -2.37 5.39
C THR A 3 4.37 -2.16 6.26
N LEU A 4 4.45 -1.48 7.40
CA LEU A 4 3.24 -1.12 8.19
C LEU A 4 2.85 0.35 8.00
N GLN A 5 3.74 1.16 7.43
CA GLN A 5 3.49 2.57 7.16
C GLN A 5 2.40 2.76 6.11
N TYR A 6 2.33 1.88 5.10
CA TYR A 6 1.23 1.94 4.13
C TYR A 6 -0.14 1.62 4.78
N VAL A 7 -0.18 0.79 5.84
CA VAL A 7 -1.42 0.39 6.55
C VAL A 7 -1.90 1.47 7.51
N ARG A 8 -0.97 2.11 8.22
CA ARG A 8 -1.30 3.01 9.35
C ARG A 8 -1.23 4.49 9.00
N GLU A 9 -0.39 4.86 8.03
CA GLU A 9 -0.11 6.25 7.67
C GLU A 9 -0.65 6.61 6.29
N TYR A 10 -1.39 5.70 5.63
CA TYR A 10 -1.96 5.90 4.29
C TYR A 10 -0.96 6.36 3.21
N ARG A 11 0.34 6.09 3.42
CA ARG A 11 1.40 6.47 2.49
C ARG A 11 1.47 5.53 1.28
N THR A 12 1.83 6.07 0.13
CA THR A 12 2.00 5.25 -1.08
C THR A 12 3.28 4.42 -1.00
N TYR A 13 3.31 3.27 -1.69
CA TYR A 13 4.51 2.46 -1.79
C TYR A 13 5.67 3.23 -2.42
N GLU A 14 5.42 4.12 -3.37
CA GLU A 14 6.41 5.02 -3.96
C GLU A 14 7.05 5.95 -2.92
N GLN A 15 6.24 6.62 -2.08
CA GLN A 15 6.74 7.52 -1.04
C GLN A 15 7.61 6.78 -0.02
N ILE A 16 7.13 5.61 0.43
CA ILE A 16 7.89 4.79 1.38
C ILE A 16 9.17 4.27 0.71
N ALA A 17 9.10 3.82 -0.55
CA ALA A 17 10.25 3.34 -1.29
C ALA A 17 11.34 4.42 -1.44
N ALA A 18 10.93 5.66 -1.70
CA ALA A 18 11.83 6.82 -1.75
C ALA A 18 12.51 7.08 -0.39
N ASP A 19 11.76 7.08 0.71
CA ASP A 19 12.31 7.30 2.07
C ASP A 19 13.37 6.25 2.46
N PHE A 20 13.17 4.99 2.04
CA PHE A 20 14.09 3.90 2.34
C PHE A 20 15.17 3.68 1.27
N GLY A 21 15.15 4.43 0.17
CA GLY A 21 16.11 4.28 -0.93
C GLY A 21 16.06 2.91 -1.62
N ILE A 22 14.90 2.27 -1.64
CA ILE A 22 14.69 0.94 -2.25
C ILE A 22 13.69 1.03 -3.41
N HIS A 23 13.75 0.08 -4.34
CA HIS A 23 12.75 0.02 -5.40
C HIS A 23 11.36 -0.35 -4.85
N GLU A 24 10.33 0.34 -5.35
CA GLU A 24 8.92 0.10 -5.02
C GLU A 24 8.53 -1.39 -5.19
N SER A 25 8.96 -2.02 -6.28
CA SER A 25 8.68 -3.43 -6.56
C SER A 25 9.29 -4.39 -5.52
N ASN A 26 10.41 -4.02 -4.90
CA ASN A 26 11.00 -4.78 -3.79
C ASN A 26 10.22 -4.55 -2.50
N LEU A 27 9.75 -3.33 -2.27
CA LEU A 27 8.93 -2.99 -1.12
C LEU A 27 7.59 -3.72 -1.16
N ILE A 28 6.89 -3.74 -2.30
CA ILE A 28 5.61 -4.45 -2.48
C ILE A 28 5.75 -5.93 -2.15
N ARG A 29 6.76 -6.62 -2.73
CA ARG A 29 6.99 -8.05 -2.48
C ARG A 29 7.26 -8.35 -1.01
N ARG A 30 8.06 -7.51 -0.35
CA ARG A 30 8.34 -7.65 1.09
C ARG A 30 7.10 -7.36 1.93
N SER A 31 6.28 -6.40 1.53
CA SER A 31 5.02 -6.06 2.18
C SER A 31 4.05 -7.23 2.19
N GLN A 32 3.85 -7.84 1.02
CA GLN A 32 3.01 -9.03 0.89
C GLN A 32 3.51 -10.19 1.76
N TRP A 33 4.82 -10.45 1.77
CA TRP A 33 5.39 -11.51 2.62
C TRP A 33 5.15 -11.23 4.12
N VAL A 34 5.35 -9.99 4.56
CA VAL A 34 5.10 -9.59 5.96
C VAL A 34 3.61 -9.74 6.30
N GLU A 35 2.70 -9.29 5.45
CA GLU A 35 1.26 -9.45 5.66
C GLU A 35 0.84 -10.91 5.81
N VAL A 36 1.30 -11.78 4.89
CA VAL A 36 0.99 -13.22 4.94
C VAL A 36 1.53 -13.85 6.23
N THR A 37 2.76 -13.50 6.61
CA THR A 37 3.40 -14.01 7.84
C THR A 37 2.64 -13.57 9.09
N LEU A 38 2.22 -12.30 9.13
CA LEU A 38 1.44 -11.75 10.22
C LEU A 38 0.06 -12.44 10.32
N LEU A 39 -0.65 -12.61 9.21
CA LEU A 39 -1.92 -13.35 9.18
C LEU A 39 -1.76 -14.78 9.71
N GLN A 40 -0.70 -15.48 9.31
CA GLN A 40 -0.40 -16.84 9.80
C GLN A 40 -0.10 -16.87 11.30
N SER A 41 0.48 -15.80 11.86
CA SER A 41 0.75 -15.68 13.30
C SER A 41 -0.49 -15.34 14.14
N GLY A 42 -1.67 -15.20 13.52
CA GLY A 42 -2.90 -14.77 14.18
C GLY A 42 -3.02 -13.25 14.34
N PHE A 43 -2.08 -12.48 13.80
CA PHE A 43 -2.19 -11.03 13.74
C PHE A 43 -3.26 -10.65 12.72
N THR A 44 -4.32 -9.99 13.20
CA THR A 44 -5.41 -9.52 12.35
C THR A 44 -5.21 -8.05 12.07
N ILE A 45 -4.87 -7.70 10.83
CA ILE A 45 -5.09 -6.34 10.34
C ILE A 45 -6.60 -6.24 10.19
N SER A 46 -7.26 -5.46 11.04
CA SER A 46 -8.72 -5.25 10.99
C SER A 46 -9.10 -4.54 9.69
N ARG A 47 -9.16 -5.28 8.59
CA ARG A 47 -9.93 -4.88 7.44
C ARG A 47 -11.33 -5.37 7.74
N THR A 48 -12.24 -4.43 8.01
CA THR A 48 -13.66 -4.75 8.07
C THR A 48 -14.00 -5.41 6.74
N PRO A 49 -14.41 -6.68 6.71
CA PRO A 49 -14.83 -7.31 5.47
C PRO A 49 -16.01 -6.50 4.93
N LEU A 50 -15.84 -5.95 3.73
CA LEU A 50 -16.87 -5.15 3.09
C LEU A 50 -17.81 -6.09 2.34
N SER A 51 -19.09 -6.02 2.67
CA SER A 51 -20.19 -6.60 1.90
C SER A 51 -20.47 -5.75 0.66
N SER A 52 -21.15 -6.34 -0.33
CA SER A 52 -21.66 -5.61 -1.50
C SER A 52 -22.67 -4.51 -1.14
N GLU A 53 -23.26 -4.58 0.05
CA GLU A 53 -24.21 -3.58 0.58
C GLU A 53 -23.52 -2.45 1.37
N ASP A 54 -22.23 -2.59 1.68
CA ASP A 54 -21.49 -1.61 2.45
C ASP A 54 -21.13 -0.40 1.60
N THR A 55 -21.51 0.79 2.05
CA THR A 55 -21.13 2.06 1.40
C THR A 55 -19.82 2.56 2.00
N VAL A 56 -18.75 2.57 1.20
CA VAL A 56 -17.45 3.12 1.60
C VAL A 56 -17.29 4.52 1.03
N MET A 57 -17.13 5.52 1.90
CA MET A 57 -16.73 6.86 1.47
C MET A 57 -15.21 6.91 1.38
N ILE A 58 -14.69 7.06 0.16
CA ILE A 58 -13.26 7.20 -0.11
C ILE A 58 -13.00 8.65 -0.49
N ASP A 59 -12.19 9.35 0.30
CA ASP A 59 -11.64 10.64 -0.11
C ASP A 59 -10.44 10.38 -1.04
N ALA A 60 -10.57 10.80 -2.30
CA ALA A 60 -9.55 10.59 -3.31
C ALA A 60 -9.00 11.95 -3.75
N THR A 61 -7.77 12.26 -3.35
CA THR A 61 -7.06 13.45 -3.81
C THR A 61 -6.13 13.09 -4.96
N GLU A 62 -6.30 13.73 -6.12
CA GLU A 62 -5.37 13.58 -7.24
C GLU A 62 -4.08 14.37 -7.03
N VAL A 63 -2.95 13.77 -7.38
CA VAL A 63 -1.64 14.45 -7.38
C VAL A 63 -1.06 14.38 -8.78
N LYS A 64 -0.50 15.49 -9.27
CA LYS A 64 0.16 15.52 -10.59
C LYS A 64 1.37 14.60 -10.59
N ILE A 65 1.38 13.61 -11.48
CA ILE A 65 2.55 12.75 -11.73
C ILE A 65 3.19 13.09 -13.07
N ASN A 66 4.52 12.97 -13.17
CA ASN A 66 5.21 13.11 -14.44
C ASN A 66 5.06 11.82 -15.26
N ARG A 67 4.01 11.75 -16.08
CA ARG A 67 3.76 10.61 -16.96
C ARG A 67 4.70 10.69 -18.18
N PRO A 68 5.65 9.74 -18.37
CA PRO A 68 6.48 9.73 -19.55
C PRO A 68 5.62 9.56 -20.80
N LYS A 69 5.88 10.38 -21.82
CA LYS A 69 5.18 10.30 -23.12
C LYS A 69 5.54 8.99 -23.80
N LYS A 70 4.54 8.30 -24.34
CA LYS A 70 4.76 7.08 -25.14
C LYS A 70 5.42 7.51 -26.44
N ASN A 71 6.64 7.04 -26.70
CA ASN A 71 7.28 7.17 -28.00
C ASN A 71 6.69 6.10 -28.93
N ASN A 72 6.42 6.47 -30.18
CA ASN A 72 6.00 5.54 -31.24
C ASN A 72 7.15 4.62 -31.65
#